data_AF-A0A523GB32-F1
#
_entry.id   AF-A0A523GB32-F1
#
_cell.length_a   1.000
_cell.length_b   1.000
_cell.length_c   1.000
_cell.angle_alpha   90.00
_cell.angle_beta   90.00
_cell.angle_gamma   90.00
#
_symmetry.space_group_name_H-M   'P 1'
#
loop_
_entity.id
_entity.type
_entity.pdbx_description
1 polymer ?
#
loop_
_entity_poly.entity_id
_entity_poly.type
_entity_poly.pdbx_seq_one_letter_code
_entity_poly.pdbx_strand_id
1 'polypeptide(L)'
;MHKEQYVIGVDFGTDSVRAVLIDAHSGKALIDHVHWYSRWKQGLYCDPAKNQFRQHPLDHCEGMEIVIKSIIKDSGINKFNINGICVDTTGSSPMPVNENGTPLALLPGFDSNPNAMMVLWK
;
A
#
# COMPACT_ATOMS: atom_id res chain seq x y z
N MET A 1 25.47 -23.01 8.51
CA MET A 1 25.12 -21.64 8.11
C MET A 1 23.62 -21.61 7.92
N HIS A 2 22.91 -20.66 8.54
CA HIS A 2 21.48 -20.52 8.29
C HIS A 2 21.28 -20.06 6.84
N LYS A 3 20.30 -20.65 6.16
CA LYS A 3 19.86 -20.17 4.84
C LYS A 3 19.30 -18.76 5.04
N GLU A 4 19.76 -17.80 4.25
CA GLU A 4 19.18 -16.46 4.23
C GLU A 4 17.68 -16.56 3.93
N GLN A 5 16.87 -16.06 4.85
CA GLN A 5 15.41 -16.08 4.76
C GLN A 5 14.91 -14.72 5.21
N TYR A 6 14.12 -14.09 4.36
CA TYR A 6 13.61 -12.75 4.58
C TYR A 6 12.09 -12.74 4.46
N VAL A 7 11.47 -11.77 5.13
CA VAL A 7 10.06 -11.41 4.94
C VAL A 7 9.96 -9.92 4.71
N ILE A 8 8.91 -9.49 4.01
CA ILE A 8 8.61 -8.06 3.83
C ILE A 8 7.32 -7.74 4.59
N GLY A 9 7.38 -6.79 5.52
CA GLY A 9 6.18 -6.16 6.08
C GLY A 9 5.80 -4.94 5.24
N VAL A 10 4.51 -4.78 4.93
CA VAL A 10 3.97 -3.63 4.19
C VAL A 10 2.90 -2.96 5.05
N ASP A 11 3.19 -1.73 5.49
CA ASP A 11 2.33 -0.89 6.34
C ASP A 11 1.66 0.18 5.47
N PHE A 12 0.35 0.06 5.30
CA PHE A 12 -0.49 1.05 4.62
C PHE A 12 -1.08 2.03 5.63
N GLY A 13 -0.35 3.13 5.83
CA GLY A 13 -0.80 4.28 6.59
C GLY A 13 -1.80 5.16 5.83
N THR A 14 -2.23 6.26 6.46
CA THR A 14 -3.18 7.20 5.83
C THR A 14 -2.55 8.03 4.71
N ASP A 15 -1.27 8.39 4.80
CA ASP A 15 -0.66 9.30 3.81
C ASP A 15 0.33 8.61 2.88
N SER A 16 0.76 7.40 3.24
CA SER A 16 1.85 6.68 2.59
C SER A 16 1.78 5.19 2.87
N VAL A 17 2.45 4.41 2.03
CA VAL A 17 2.78 3.01 2.29
C VAL A 17 4.26 2.87 2.58
N ARG A 18 4.61 1.99 3.53
CA ARG A 18 5.99 1.62 3.86
C ARG A 18 6.19 0.13 3.64
N ALA A 19 7.33 -0.28 3.08
CA ALA A 19 7.79 -1.65 3.14
C ALA A 19 9.07 -1.75 4.00
N VAL A 20 9.19 -2.81 4.78
CA VAL A 20 10.36 -3.13 5.61
C VAL A 20 10.82 -4.55 5.31
N LEU A 21 12.09 -4.69 4.94
CA LEU A 21 12.74 -5.99 4.80
C LEU A 21 13.23 -6.46 6.17
N ILE A 22 12.86 -7.68 6.56
CA ILE A 22 13.17 -8.24 7.86
C ILE A 22 13.90 -9.57 7.68
N ASP A 23 14.99 -9.76 8.43
CA ASP A 23 15.63 -11.06 8.58
C ASP A 23 14.70 -11.99 9.39
N ALA A 24 14.26 -13.09 8.77
CA ALA A 24 13.23 -13.95 9.33
C ALA A 24 13.69 -14.74 10.56
N HIS A 25 15.00 -14.85 10.79
CA HIS A 25 15.55 -15.59 11.92
C HIS A 25 15.70 -14.71 13.16
N SER A 26 16.21 -13.49 12.98
CA SER A 26 16.53 -12.55 14.06
C SER A 26 15.42 -11.52 14.31
N GLY A 27 14.50 -11.34 13.37
CA GLY A 27 13.50 -10.26 13.40
C GLY A 27 14.09 -8.87 13.15
N LYS A 28 15.37 -8.77 12.77
CA LYS A 28 16.04 -7.49 12.52
C LYS A 28 15.52 -6.85 11.24
N ALA A 29 15.05 -5.61 11.33
CA ALA A 29 14.79 -4.76 10.16
C ALA A 29 16.12 -4.38 9.48
N LEU A 30 16.23 -4.67 8.19
CA LEU A 30 17.44 -4.47 7.40
C LEU A 30 17.42 -3.15 6.63
N ILE A 31 16.30 -2.87 5.97
CA ILE A 31 16.05 -1.64 5.20
C ILE A 31 14.54 -1.40 5.10
N ASP A 32 14.14 -0.14 5.01
CA ASP A 32 12.77 0.27 4.73
C ASP A 32 12.69 1.30 3.60
N HIS A 33 11.53 1.36 2.93
CA HIS A 33 11.19 2.39 1.97
C HIS A 33 9.76 2.88 2.19
N VAL A 34 9.55 4.19 2.01
CA VAL A 34 8.24 4.85 2.14
C VAL A 34 7.88 5.51 0.81
N HIS A 35 6.63 5.36 0.40
CA HIS A 35 6.05 6.07 -0.73
C HIS A 35 4.79 6.83 -0.31
N TRP A 36 4.79 8.15 -0.51
CA TRP A 36 3.63 9.00 -0.27
C TRP A 36 2.61 8.87 -1.40
N TYR A 37 1.36 8.66 -1.04
CA TYR A 37 0.27 8.48 -2.00
C TYR A 37 0.08 9.72 -2.89
N SER A 38 0.23 9.53 -4.19
CA SER A 38 0.35 10.64 -5.14
C SER A 38 -0.94 11.43 -5.31
N ARG A 39 -2.10 10.74 -5.37
CA ARG A 39 -3.41 11.40 -5.54
C ARG A 39 -3.93 11.96 -4.23
N TRP A 40 -3.74 11.21 -3.13
CA TRP A 40 -4.06 11.67 -1.78
C TRP A 40 -3.32 12.98 -1.42
N LYS A 41 -2.02 13.06 -1.70
CA LYS A 41 -1.21 14.26 -1.42
C LYS A 41 -1.71 15.51 -2.17
N GLN A 42 -2.39 15.33 -3.29
CA GLN A 42 -3.02 16.41 -4.06
C GLN A 42 -4.42 16.78 -3.55
N GLY A 43 -4.94 16.07 -2.54
CA GLY A 43 -6.29 16.28 -2.00
C GLY A 43 -7.40 15.82 -2.94
N LEU A 44 -7.10 14.97 -3.93
CA LEU A 44 -8.10 14.52 -4.90
C LEU A 44 -9.25 13.78 -4.20
N TYR A 45 -10.46 14.00 -4.71
CA TYR A 45 -11.71 13.37 -4.23
C TYR A 45 -12.08 13.69 -2.77
N CYS A 46 -11.39 14.64 -2.14
CA CYS A 46 -11.65 15.06 -0.77
C CYS A 46 -12.39 16.42 -0.74
N ASP A 47 -13.34 16.52 0.18
CA ASP A 47 -14.06 17.76 0.50
C ASP A 47 -14.23 17.84 2.03
N PRO A 48 -13.30 18.51 2.74
CA PRO A 48 -13.34 18.62 4.20
C PRO A 48 -14.60 19.33 4.71
N ALA A 49 -15.16 20.28 3.94
CA ALA A 49 -16.38 20.99 4.33
C ALA A 49 -17.60 20.05 4.38
N LYS A 50 -17.53 18.90 3.70
CA LYS A 50 -18.55 17.84 3.70
C LYS A 50 -18.12 16.59 4.46
N ASN A 51 -17.01 16.64 5.21
CA ASN A 51 -16.41 15.48 5.86
C ASN A 51 -16.15 14.30 4.89
N GLN A 52 -15.70 14.61 3.67
CA GLN A 52 -15.42 13.63 2.63
C GLN A 52 -13.91 13.44 2.47
N PHE A 53 -13.40 12.29 2.89
CA PHE A 53 -12.01 11.89 2.68
C PHE A 53 -11.96 10.58 1.90
N ARG A 54 -11.28 10.60 0.75
CA ARG A 54 -11.24 9.47 -0.18
C ARG A 54 -9.82 9.21 -0.63
N GLN A 55 -9.46 7.92 -0.66
CA GLN A 55 -8.21 7.49 -1.28
C GLN A 55 -8.51 6.72 -2.55
N HIS A 56 -7.68 6.96 -3.57
CA HIS A 56 -7.77 6.23 -4.82
C HIS A 56 -7.07 4.86 -4.69
N PRO A 57 -7.64 3.75 -5.21
CA PRO A 57 -7.04 2.42 -5.06
C PRO A 57 -5.62 2.32 -5.67
N LEU A 58 -5.39 3.03 -6.79
CA LEU A 58 -4.08 3.07 -7.43
C LEU A 58 -2.96 3.61 -6.52
N ASP A 59 -3.24 4.52 -5.58
CA ASP A 59 -2.21 5.00 -4.66
C ASP A 59 -1.63 3.85 -3.81
N HIS A 60 -2.46 2.85 -3.48
CA HIS A 60 -2.04 1.67 -2.73
C HIS A 60 -1.26 0.69 -3.63
N CYS A 61 -1.80 0.38 -4.82
CA CYS A 61 -1.15 -0.56 -5.75
C CYS A 61 0.20 -0.04 -6.25
N GLU A 62 0.24 1.20 -6.74
CA GLU A 62 1.46 1.85 -7.23
C GLU A 62 2.46 2.05 -6.10
N GLY A 63 1.99 2.50 -4.93
CA GLY A 63 2.83 2.68 -3.75
C GLY A 63 3.51 1.39 -3.32
N MET A 64 2.74 0.29 -3.19
CA MET A 64 3.25 -1.03 -2.82
C MET A 64 4.30 -1.52 -3.81
N GLU A 65 4.02 -1.39 -5.11
CA GLU A 65 4.95 -1.76 -6.17
C GLU A 65 6.27 -0.99 -6.06
N ILE A 66 6.22 0.32 -5.83
CA ILE A 66 7.39 1.19 -5.68
C ILE A 66 8.22 0.79 -4.47
N VAL A 67 7.62 0.62 -3.29
CA VAL A 67 8.38 0.32 -2.08
C VAL A 67 9.01 -1.07 -2.13
N ILE A 68 8.30 -2.09 -2.64
CA ILE A 68 8.84 -3.45 -2.76
C ILE A 68 9.98 -3.51 -3.78
N LYS A 69 9.82 -2.85 -4.95
CA LYS A 69 10.90 -2.77 -5.94
C LYS A 69 12.13 -2.07 -5.38
N SER A 70 11.93 -1.01 -4.60
CA SER A 70 13.03 -0.28 -3.95
C SER A 70 13.76 -1.15 -2.93
N ILE A 71 13.02 -1.89 -2.08
CA ILE A 71 13.59 -2.87 -1.15
C ILE A 71 14.47 -3.88 -1.89
N ILE A 72 13.96 -4.50 -2.96
CA ILE A 72 14.71 -5.53 -3.70
C ILE A 72 15.97 -4.94 -4.34
N LYS A 73 15.87 -3.73 -4.89
CA LYS A 73 16.99 -3.05 -5.54
C LYS A 73 18.08 -2.66 -4.55
N ASP A 74 17.71 -2.03 -3.44
CA ASP A 74 18.65 -1.35 -2.56
C ASP A 74 19.20 -2.26 -1.46
N SER A 75 18.51 -3.38 -1.14
CA SER A 75 19.02 -4.39 -0.19
C SER A 75 20.09 -5.30 -0.76
N GLY A 76 20.13 -5.50 -2.08
CA GLY A 76 21.05 -6.43 -2.74
C GLY A 76 20.80 -7.91 -2.44
N ILE A 77 19.71 -8.27 -1.76
CA ILE A 77 19.40 -9.68 -1.44
C ILE A 77 18.98 -10.46 -2.68
N ASN A 78 19.11 -11.78 -2.63
CA ASN A 78 18.43 -12.63 -3.58
C ASN A 78 16.92 -12.65 -3.29
N LYS A 79 16.10 -12.11 -4.21
CA LYS A 79 14.63 -12.08 -4.08
C LYS A 79 13.98 -13.45 -3.86
N PHE A 80 14.63 -14.54 -4.29
CA PHE A 80 14.14 -15.92 -4.06
C PHE A 80 14.29 -16.37 -2.60
N ASN A 81 14.97 -15.58 -1.76
CA ASN A 81 15.07 -15.77 -0.32
C ASN A 81 13.97 -15.01 0.45
N ILE A 82 13.04 -14.32 -0.24
CA ILE A 82 11.87 -13.70 0.39
C ILE A 82 10.77 -14.75 0.49
N ASN A 83 10.43 -15.15 1.72
CA ASN A 83 9.52 -16.26 2.01
C ASN A 83 8.06 -15.82 2.18
N GLY A 84 7.80 -14.53 2.36
CA GLY A 84 6.46 -14.02 2.57
C GLY A 84 6.39 -12.50 2.56
N ILE A 85 5.17 -12.02 2.31
CA ILE A 85 4.80 -10.61 2.41
C ILE A 85 3.62 -10.53 3.39
N CYS A 86 3.76 -9.69 4.41
CA CYS A 86 2.71 -9.41 5.38
C CYS A 86 2.21 -7.98 5.15
N VAL A 87 0.92 -7.75 5.41
CA VAL A 87 0.28 -6.46 5.22
C VAL A 87 -0.41 -6.03 6.51
N ASP A 88 -0.22 -4.78 6.89
CA ASP A 88 -1.02 -4.07 7.88
C ASP A 88 -1.62 -2.80 7.25
N THR A 89 -2.83 -2.44 7.67
CA THR A 89 -3.55 -1.31 7.07
C THR A 89 -4.24 -0.49 8.14
N THR A 90 -4.58 0.76 7.82
CA THR A 90 -5.51 1.54 8.63
C THR A 90 -6.84 0.79 8.81
N GLY A 91 -7.38 0.85 10.03
CA GLY A 91 -8.68 0.28 10.34
C GLY A 91 -9.81 1.00 9.59
N SER A 92 -10.86 0.25 9.25
CA SER A 92 -12.12 0.79 8.70
C SER A 92 -11.94 1.68 7.46
N SER A 93 -11.12 1.24 6.51
CA SER A 93 -10.94 1.87 5.19
C SER A 93 -11.63 1.07 4.07
N PRO A 94 -12.98 0.95 4.06
CA PRO A 94 -13.69 0.10 3.11
C PRO A 94 -13.69 0.69 1.70
N MET A 95 -13.87 -0.17 0.71
CA MET A 95 -13.89 0.19 -0.70
C MET A 95 -14.91 -0.66 -1.45
N PRO A 96 -15.77 -0.07 -2.29
CA PRO A 96 -16.72 -0.84 -3.08
C PRO A 96 -16.02 -1.58 -4.23
N VAL A 97 -16.42 -2.82 -4.46
CA VAL A 97 -15.90 -3.69 -5.52
C VAL A 97 -17.05 -4.30 -6.31
N ASN A 98 -16.79 -4.70 -7.56
CA ASN A 98 -17.70 -5.55 -8.32
C ASN A 98 -17.61 -7.03 -7.89
N GLU A 99 -18.40 -7.90 -8.51
CA GLU A 99 -18.42 -9.35 -8.23
C GLU A 99 -17.07 -10.07 -8.44
N ASN A 100 -16.16 -9.48 -9.23
CA ASN A 100 -14.81 -10.00 -9.46
C ASN A 100 -13.78 -9.45 -8.46
N GLY A 101 -14.22 -8.68 -7.45
CA GLY A 101 -13.32 -8.01 -6.51
C GLY A 101 -12.57 -6.82 -7.10
N THR A 102 -12.98 -6.32 -8.27
CA THR A 102 -12.37 -5.12 -8.87
C THR A 102 -12.91 -3.86 -8.20
N PRO A 103 -12.05 -2.97 -7.66
CA PRO A 103 -12.49 -1.69 -7.12
C PRO A 103 -13.27 -0.88 -8.15
N LEU A 104 -14.42 -0.33 -7.76
CA LEU A 104 -15.27 0.41 -8.69
C LEU A 104 -14.54 1.62 -9.29
N ALA A 105 -13.69 2.31 -8.53
CA ALA A 105 -12.88 3.42 -9.03
C ALA A 105 -11.88 3.05 -10.15
N LEU A 106 -11.67 1.75 -10.43
CA LEU A 106 -10.86 1.30 -11.57
C LEU A 106 -11.69 0.96 -12.81
N LEU A 107 -13.02 1.08 -12.74
CA LEU A 107 -13.93 0.80 -13.86
C LEU A 107 -14.26 2.09 -14.63
N PRO A 108 -14.43 2.00 -15.97
CA PRO A 108 -14.83 3.15 -16.78
C PRO A 108 -16.13 3.79 -16.26
N GLY A 109 -16.13 5.12 -16.11
CA GLY A 109 -17.30 5.87 -15.64
C GLY A 109 -17.39 6.03 -14.12
N PHE A 110 -16.50 5.38 -13.36
CA PHE A 110 -16.38 5.53 -11.90
C PHE A 110 -15.04 6.14 -11.47
N ASP A 111 -14.12 6.35 -12.41
CA ASP A 111 -12.74 6.83 -12.21
C ASP A 111 -12.64 8.19 -11.49
N SER A 112 -13.67 9.03 -11.60
CA SER A 112 -13.74 10.31 -10.90
C SER A 112 -14.84 10.39 -9.83
N ASN A 113 -15.55 9.29 -9.55
CA ASN A 113 -16.67 9.27 -8.62
C ASN A 113 -16.17 9.05 -7.18
N PRO A 114 -16.32 10.02 -6.24
CA PRO A 114 -15.88 9.86 -4.86
C PRO A 114 -16.54 8.71 -4.11
N ASN A 115 -17.71 8.25 -4.53
CA ASN A 115 -18.40 7.11 -3.92
C ASN A 115 -17.87 5.75 -4.41
N ALA A 116 -17.04 5.74 -5.45
CA ALA A 116 -16.38 4.53 -5.95
C ALA A 116 -14.98 4.31 -5.32
N MET A 117 -14.50 5.29 -4.54
CA MET A 117 -13.18 5.32 -3.92
C MET A 117 -13.16 4.60 -2.56
N MET A 118 -11.96 4.40 -2.01
CA MET A 118 -11.82 3.97 -0.61
C MET A 118 -12.24 5.09 0.33
N VAL A 119 -13.06 4.78 1.33
CA VAL A 119 -13.55 5.72 2.33
C VAL A 119 -12.62 5.71 3.53
N LEU A 120 -12.03 6.85 3.88
CA LEU A 120 -11.21 6.96 5.08
C LEU A 120 -12.06 7.20 6.33
N TRP A 121 -11.50 6.80 7.48
CA TRP A 121 -12.09 6.93 8.82
C TRP A 121 -12.14 8.36 9.38
N LYS A 122 -11.51 9.32 8.69
CA LYS A 122 -11.39 10.71 9.13
C LYS A 122 -12.73 11.45 9.16
#